data_AF-A0A970JF87-F1
#
_entry.id   AF-A0A970JF87-F1
#
_cell.length_a   1.000
_cell.length_b   1.000
_cell.length_c   1.000
_cell.angle_alpha   90.00
_cell.angle_beta   90.00
_cell.angle_gamma   90.00
#
_symmetry.space_group_name_H-M   'P 1'
#
loop_
_entity.id
_entity.type
_entity.pdbx_description
1 polymer ?
#
loop_
_entity_poly.entity_id
_entity_poly.type
_entity_poly.pdbx_seq_one_letter_code
_entity_poly.pdbx_strand_id
1 'polypeptide(L)'
;IWFPIMFFVFSGFEHSIANMFILPLGMFLGADLTWSQIFTTNIIPVTIGNLIGGAFLIPLIFHYVYNTKSSKHGKISLKLVRKLAHPPLQPAAKKTN
;
A
#
# COMPACT_ATOMS: atom_id res chain seq x y z
N ILE A 1 13.28 3.94 -9.11
CA ILE A 1 13.10 4.95 -8.04
C ILE A 1 13.30 6.39 -8.51
N TRP A 2 14.22 6.65 -9.46
CA TRP A 2 14.60 8.01 -9.85
C TRP A 2 13.45 8.86 -10.41
N PHE A 3 12.75 8.38 -11.45
CA PHE A 3 11.66 9.14 -12.09
C PHE A 3 10.52 9.55 -11.13
N PRO A 4 9.96 8.64 -10.28
CA PRO A 4 8.93 9.04 -9.32
C PRO A 4 9.41 10.08 -8.30
N ILE A 5 10.67 9.98 -7.85
CA ILE A 5 11.24 10.94 -6.89
C ILE A 5 11.41 12.31 -7.55
N MET A 6 11.93 12.36 -8.79
CA MET A 6 12.05 13.63 -9.51
C MET A 6 10.69 14.30 -9.71
N PHE A 7 9.66 13.52 -10.08
CA PHE A 7 8.31 14.05 -10.21
C PHE A 7 7.80 14.64 -8.88
N PHE A 8 7.99 13.93 -7.77
CA PHE A 8 7.63 14.42 -6.44
C PHE A 8 8.30 15.77 -6.11
N VAL A 9 9.60 15.89 -6.36
CA VAL A 9 10.35 17.13 -6.12
C VAL A 9 9.92 18.25 -7.08
N PHE A 10 9.74 17.96 -8.37
CA PHE A 10 9.32 18.95 -9.36
C PHE A 10 7.89 19.45 -9.17
N SER A 11 6.99 18.62 -8.63
CA SER A 11 5.64 19.05 -8.25
C SER A 11 5.63 19.97 -7.02
N GLY A 12 6.77 20.19 -6.37
CA GLY A 12 6.86 21.01 -5.16
C GLY A 12 6.29 20.32 -3.92
N PHE A 13 6.20 18.99 -3.91
CA PHE A 13 5.74 18.26 -2.73
C PHE A 13 6.81 18.24 -1.64
N GLU A 14 6.35 18.23 -0.40
CA GLU A 14 7.23 18.32 0.76
C GLU A 14 7.47 16.95 1.40
N HIS A 15 8.74 16.68 1.70
CA HIS A 15 9.16 15.48 2.40
C HIS A 15 9.74 15.86 3.75
N SER A 16 9.13 15.35 4.83
CA SER A 16 9.49 15.74 6.19
C SER A 16 10.96 15.50 6.51
N ILE A 17 11.51 14.36 6.07
CA ILE A 17 12.92 14.01 6.29
C ILE A 17 13.85 14.93 5.50
N ALA A 18 13.51 15.29 4.25
CA ALA A 18 14.31 16.24 3.49
C ALA A 18 14.31 17.63 4.15
N ASN A 19 13.15 18.07 4.65
CA ASN A 19 12.99 19.36 5.30
C ASN A 19 13.73 19.44 6.65
N MET A 20 13.91 18.31 7.35
CA MET A 20 14.77 18.23 8.54
C MET A 20 16.24 18.52 8.26
N PHE A 21 16.71 18.40 7.01
CA PHE A 21 18.06 18.79 6.62
C PHE A 21 18.10 20.21 6.04
N ILE A 22 17.18 20.54 5.13
CA ILE A 22 17.21 21.81 4.40
C ILE A 22 16.85 23.01 5.29
N LEU A 23 15.85 22.90 6.18
CA LEU A 23 15.40 24.04 6.99
C LEU A 23 16.42 24.45 8.06
N PRO A 24 17.02 23.53 8.84
CA PRO A 24 18.09 23.90 9.77
C PRO A 24 19.33 24.42 9.04
N LEU A 25 19.67 23.86 7.88
CA LEU A 25 20.76 24.36 7.05
C LEU A 25 20.50 25.80 6.60
N GLY A 26 19.29 26.11 6.12
CA GLY A 26 18.90 27.47 5.76
C GLY A 26 18.99 28.44 6.93
N MET A 27 18.55 28.02 8.12
CA MET A 27 18.67 28.80 9.34
C MET A 27 20.14 29.09 9.69
N PHE A 28 21.03 28.10 9.59
CA PHE A 28 22.47 28.30 9.83
C PHE A 28 23.15 29.18 8.78
N LEU A 29 22.63 29.22 7.55
CA LEU A 29 23.10 30.08 6.47
C LEU A 29 22.52 31.51 6.53
N GLY A 30 21.74 31.83 7.56
CA GLY A 30 21.22 33.18 7.81
C GLY A 30 19.79 33.43 7.33
N ALA A 31 19.01 32.39 7.02
CA ALA A 31 17.58 32.55 6.80
C ALA A 31 16.88 32.98 8.11
N ASP A 32 15.97 33.95 8.01
CA ASP A 32 15.15 34.42 9.13
C ASP A 32 14.05 33.39 9.44
N LEU A 33 14.45 32.30 10.08
CA LEU A 33 13.59 31.19 10.48
C LEU A 33 13.78 30.95 11.98
N THR A 34 12.66 30.87 12.70
CA THR A 34 12.67 30.42 14.09
C THR A 34 12.40 28.92 14.16
N TRP A 35 12.94 28.24 15.18
CA TRP A 35 12.63 26.84 15.43
C TRP A 35 11.13 26.60 15.56
N SER A 36 10.42 27.48 16.26
CA SER A 36 8.96 27.42 16.40
C SER A 36 8.25 27.41 15.03
N GLN A 37 8.66 28.30 14.13
CA GLN A 37 8.11 28.36 12.77
C GLN A 37 8.40 27.07 12.00
N ILE A 38 9.64 26.58 12.02
CA ILE A 38 10.02 25.32 11.35
C ILE A 38 9.12 24.16 11.80
N PHE A 39 8.85 24.03 13.09
CA PHE A 39 8.00 22.96 13.60
C PHE A 39 6.52 23.13 13.24
N THR A 40 5.97 24.32 13.46
CA THR A 40 4.53 24.56 13.35
C THR A 40 4.05 24.71 11.91
N THR A 41 4.85 25.33 11.03
CA THR A 41 4.45 25.60 9.64
C THR A 41 4.92 24.52 8.67
N ASN A 42 5.92 23.71 9.05
CA ASN A 42 6.51 22.74 8.15
C ASN A 42 6.55 21.32 8.73
N ILE A 43 7.38 21.05 9.73
CA ILE A 43 7.64 19.66 10.15
C ILE A 43 6.38 18.91 10.56
N ILE A 44 5.52 19.51 11.42
CA ILE A 44 4.29 18.87 11.89
C ILE A 44 3.31 18.61 10.72
N PRO A 45 2.87 19.62 9.95
CA PRO A 45 1.89 19.42 8.89
C PRO A 45 2.42 18.48 7.79
N VAL A 46 3.68 18.60 7.39
CA VAL A 46 4.28 17.75 6.35
C VAL A 46 4.39 16.31 6.81
N THR A 47 4.76 16.06 8.07
CA THR A 47 4.83 14.70 8.62
C THR A 47 3.46 14.04 8.63
N ILE A 48 2.42 14.78 9.02
CA ILE A 48 1.03 14.28 8.98
C ILE A 48 0.62 13.95 7.55
N GLY A 49 0.89 14.85 6.59
CA GLY A 49 0.60 14.61 5.17
C GLY A 49 1.34 13.40 4.61
N ASN A 50 2.63 13.27 4.92
CA ASN A 50 3.47 12.13 4.53
C ASN A 50 2.96 10.81 5.14
N LEU A 51 2.52 10.82 6.41
CA LEU A 51 1.92 9.65 7.06
C LEU A 51 0.60 9.25 6.40
N ILE A 52 -0.28 10.22 6.12
CA ILE A 52 -1.56 9.95 5.45
C ILE A 52 -1.32 9.37 4.04
N GLY A 53 -0.41 9.97 3.27
CA GLY A 53 -0.07 9.48 1.94
C GLY A 53 0.56 8.09 1.96
N GLY A 54 1.56 7.87 2.82
CA GLY A 54 2.31 6.61 2.87
C GLY A 54 1.58 5.47 3.57
N ALA A 55 0.88 5.74 4.68
CA ALA A 55 0.29 4.72 5.54
C ALA A 55 -1.21 4.47 5.26
N PHE A 56 -1.93 5.42 4.67
CA PHE A 56 -3.35 5.23 4.36
C PHE A 56 -3.62 5.08 2.87
N LEU A 57 -3.18 6.02 2.04
CA LEU A 57 -3.55 6.03 0.62
C LEU A 57 -3.01 4.82 -0.14
N ILE A 58 -1.70 4.55 -0.05
CA ILE A 58 -1.08 3.41 -0.76
C ILE A 58 -1.61 2.07 -0.24
N PRO A 59 -1.61 1.78 1.09
CA PRO A 59 -2.09 0.49 1.58
C PRO A 59 -3.56 0.23 1.27
N LEU A 60 -4.41 1.26 1.26
CA LEU A 60 -5.82 1.13 0.89
C LEU A 60 -5.99 0.71 -0.57
N ILE A 61 -5.24 1.31 -1.50
CA ILE A 61 -5.25 0.94 -2.92
C ILE A 61 -4.81 -0.51 -3.09
N PHE A 62 -3.71 -0.90 -2.44
CA PHE A 62 -3.24 -2.28 -2.48
C PHE A 62 -4.27 -3.25 -1.88
N HIS A 63 -4.87 -2.93 -0.74
CA HIS A 63 -5.91 -3.74 -0.13
C HIS A 63 -7.11 -3.94 -1.06
N TYR A 64 -7.59 -2.87 -1.69
CA TYR A 64 -8.71 -2.90 -2.63
C TYR A 64 -8.43 -3.81 -3.83
N VAL A 65 -7.25 -3.69 -4.44
CA VAL A 65 -6.88 -4.48 -5.62
C VAL A 65 -6.69 -5.96 -5.28
N TYR A 66 -6.01 -6.27 -4.17
CA TYR A 66 -5.59 -7.64 -3.86
C TYR A 66 -6.65 -8.49 -3.14
N ASN A 67 -7.62 -7.89 -2.45
CA ASN A 67 -8.71 -8.65 -1.80
C ASN A 67 -9.61 -9.41 -2.78
N THR A 68 -9.54 -9.11 -4.08
CA THR A 68 -10.43 -9.71 -5.08
C THR A 68 -9.95 -11.08 -5.59
N LYS A 69 -8.65 -11.39 -5.50
CA LYS A 69 -8.07 -12.56 -6.19
C LYS A 69 -7.92 -13.82 -5.34
N SER A 70 -7.82 -13.69 -4.01
CA SER A 70 -7.48 -14.83 -3.13
C SER A 70 -8.60 -15.89 -3.03
N SER A 71 -9.88 -15.52 -3.16
CA SER A 71 -10.99 -16.45 -2.85
C SER A 71 -11.42 -17.38 -4.01
N LYS A 72 -11.16 -17.02 -5.27
CA LYS A 72 -11.80 -17.69 -6.43
C LYS A 72 -11.07 -18.97 -6.86
N HIS A 73 -9.74 -18.99 -6.75
CA HIS A 73 -8.91 -20.12 -7.21
C HIS A 73 -9.03 -21.35 -6.29
N GLY A 74 -9.03 -21.13 -4.97
CA GLY A 74 -9.19 -22.22 -3.99
C GLY A 74 -10.52 -22.96 -4.13
N LYS A 75 -11.62 -22.25 -4.41
CA LYS A 75 -12.97 -22.85 -4.53
C LYS A 75 -13.11 -23.73 -5.78
N ILE A 76 -12.46 -23.37 -6.89
CA ILE A 76 -12.50 -24.16 -8.14
C ILE A 76 -11.67 -25.43 -7.97
N SER A 77 -10.46 -25.32 -7.43
CA SER A 77 -9.60 -26.47 -7.18
C SER A 77 -10.24 -27.44 -6.18
N LEU A 78 -10.86 -26.94 -5.11
CA LEU A 78 -11.55 -27.78 -4.12
C LEU A 78 -12.79 -28.48 -4.70
N LYS A 79 -13.56 -27.80 -5.57
CA LYS A 79 -14.67 -28.42 -6.30
C LYS A 79 -14.18 -29.53 -7.24
N LEU A 80 -13.07 -29.30 -7.94
CA LEU A 80 -12.48 -30.29 -8.84
C LEU A 80 -11.94 -31.49 -8.06
N VAL A 81 -11.20 -31.26 -6.97
CA VAL A 81 -10.68 -32.30 -6.08
C VAL A 81 -11.82 -33.11 -5.46
N ARG A 82 -12.91 -32.48 -4.97
CA ARG A 82 -14.10 -33.23 -4.49
C ARG A 82 -14.75 -34.06 -5.59
N LYS A 83 -14.83 -33.54 -6.82
CA LYS A 83 -15.42 -34.25 -7.97
C LYS A 83 -14.55 -35.44 -8.42
N LEU A 84 -13.24 -35.38 -8.20
CA LEU A 84 -12.32 -36.47 -8.52
C LEU A 84 -12.18 -37.47 -7.35
N ALA A 85 -12.25 -37.00 -6.09
CA ALA A 85 -12.14 -37.83 -4.89
C ALA A 85 -13.40 -38.65 -4.59
N HIS A 86 -14.57 -38.19 -5.04
CA HIS A 86 -15.80 -38.97 -5.06
C HIS A 86 -16.16 -39.28 -6.52
N PRO A 87 -15.57 -40.32 -7.13
CA PRO A 87 -16.08 -40.80 -8.42
C PRO A 87 -17.58 -41.08 -8.27
N PRO A 88 -18.41 -40.80 -9.29
CA PRO A 88 -19.80 -41.21 -9.26
C PRO A 88 -19.81 -42.70 -8.93
N LEU A 89 -20.46 -43.06 -7.82
CA LEU A 89 -20.70 -44.44 -7.47
C LEU A 89 -21.31 -45.06 -8.73
N GLN A 90 -20.55 -45.97 -9.37
CA GLN A 90 -21.04 -46.69 -10.53
C GLN A 90 -22.41 -47.24 -10.14
N PRO A 91 -23.46 -47.03 -10.96
CA PRO A 91 -24.80 -47.46 -10.59
C PRO A 91 -24.71 -48.95 -10.28
N ALA A 92 -24.98 -49.29 -9.02
CA ALA A 92 -24.86 -50.65 -8.51
C ALA A 92 -25.58 -51.58 -9.49
N ALA A 93 -24.81 -52.45 -10.15
CA ALA A 93 -25.33 -53.41 -11.09
C ALA A 93 -26.41 -54.21 -10.35
N LYS A 94 -27.66 -54.02 -10.76
CA LYS A 94 -28.84 -54.72 -10.27
C LYS A 94 -28.61 -56.20 -10.53
N LYS A 95 -28.28 -56.97 -9.49
CA LYS A 95 -28.22 -58.44 -9.57
C LYS A 95 -29.63 -58.95 -9.90
N THR A 96 -29.82 -59.36 -11.15
CA THR A 96 -30.96 -60.14 -11.62
C THR A 96 -30.59 -61.62 -11.56
N ASN A 97 -31.37 -62.36 -10.75
CA ASN A 97 -31.45 -63.82 -10.57
C ASN A 97 -30.16 -64.58 -10.26
#